data_AF-A0A3T0E6N5-F1
#
_entry.id   AF-A0A3T0E6N5-F1
#
_cell.length_a   1.000
_cell.length_b   1.000
_cell.length_c   1.000
_cell.angle_alpha   90.00
_cell.angle_beta   90.00
_cell.angle_gamma   90.00
#
_symmetry.space_group_name_H-M   'P 1'
#
loop_
_entity.id
_entity.type
_entity.pdbx_description
1 polymer ?
#
loop_
_entity_poly.entity_id
_entity_poly.type
_entity_poly.pdbx_seq_one_letter_code
_entity_poly.pdbx_strand_id
1 'polypeptide(L)' 'MDDEDFAVSAEGMERGQRARLIRQTRNNLGLSQAEFAQRFRVPVGTLRDWEQARVTAPDFAIAYVQVIARHPDMVAEALN' A
#
# COMPACT_ATOMS: atom_id res chain seq x y z
N MET A 1 -21.20 0.05 24.28
CA MET A 1 -20.29 0.16 23.13
C MET A 1 -20.46 1.60 22.71
N ASP A 2 -19.43 2.38 22.95
CA ASP A 2 -19.49 3.83 22.85
C ASP A 2 -19.06 4.25 21.44
N ASP A 3 -19.46 5.45 20.98
CA ASP A 3 -19.16 5.91 19.61
C ASP A 3 -17.65 5.91 19.29
N GLU A 4 -16.80 6.05 20.31
CA GLU A 4 -15.34 5.95 20.21
C GLU A 4 -14.85 4.54 19.85
N ASP A 5 -15.47 3.46 20.39
CA ASP A 5 -15.11 2.08 20.07
C ASP A 5 -15.39 1.76 18.59
N PHE A 6 -16.49 2.30 18.05
CA PHE A 6 -16.86 2.13 16.65
C PHE A 6 -15.92 2.89 15.71
N ALA A 7 -15.52 4.11 16.08
CA ALA A 7 -14.57 4.91 15.31
C ALA A 7 -13.19 4.25 15.20
N VAL A 8 -12.64 3.75 16.33
CA VAL A 8 -11.36 3.01 16.36
C VAL A 8 -11.45 1.73 15.51
N SER A 9 -12.61 1.07 15.52
CA SER A 9 -12.86 -0.12 14.69
C SER A 9 -12.91 0.22 13.19
N ALA A 10 -13.49 1.35 12.81
CA ALA A 10 -13.55 1.83 11.43
C ALA A 10 -12.15 2.19 10.88
N GLU A 11 -11.37 2.95 11.64
CA GLU A 11 -9.99 3.29 11.29
C GLU A 11 -9.10 2.05 11.20
N GLY A 12 -9.27 1.09 12.13
CA GLY A 12 -8.59 -0.20 12.10
C GLY A 12 -8.94 -1.02 10.86
N MET A 13 -10.22 -1.08 10.50
CA MET A 13 -10.70 -1.75 9.28
C MET A 13 -10.15 -1.10 8.02
N GLU A 14 -10.19 0.23 7.93
CA GLU A 14 -9.65 0.98 6.80
C GLU A 14 -8.14 0.72 6.63
N ARG A 15 -7.38 0.83 7.72
CA ARG A 15 -5.93 0.55 7.71
C ARG A 15 -5.65 -0.88 7.24
N GLY A 16 -6.43 -1.86 7.70
CA GLY A 16 -6.31 -3.26 7.25
C GLY A 16 -6.63 -3.46 5.76
N GLN A 17 -7.66 -2.78 5.24
CA GLN A 17 -8.02 -2.83 3.82
C GLN A 17 -6.92 -2.20 2.95
N ARG A 18 -6.40 -1.03 3.35
CA ARG A 18 -5.29 -0.35 2.69
C ARG A 18 -4.03 -1.22 2.66
N ALA A 19 -3.65 -1.80 3.81
CA ALA A 19 -2.52 -2.73 3.91
C ALA A 19 -2.68 -3.94 2.97
N ARG A 20 -3.89 -4.52 2.92
CA ARG A 20 -4.22 -5.66 2.04
C ARG A 20 -4.07 -5.30 0.57
N LEU A 21 -4.57 -4.16 0.13
CA LEU A 21 -4.48 -3.69 -1.26
C LEU A 21 -3.02 -3.58 -1.71
N ILE A 22 -2.16 -2.98 -0.89
CA ILE A 22 -0.74 -2.79 -1.17
C ILE A 22 -0.04 -4.14 -1.30
N ARG A 23 -0.21 -5.01 -0.30
CA ARG A 23 0.39 -6.35 -0.28
C ARG A 23 -0.08 -7.21 -1.47
N GLN A 24 -1.37 -7.15 -1.82
CA GLN A 24 -1.89 -7.90 -2.96
C GLN A 24 -1.34 -7.38 -4.28
N THR A 25 -1.25 -6.06 -4.47
CA THR A 25 -0.67 -5.47 -5.67
C THR A 25 0.76 -5.96 -5.87
N ARG A 26 1.59 -5.87 -4.82
CA ARG A 26 2.97 -6.37 -4.88
C ARG A 26 3.04 -7.87 -5.21
N ASN A 27 2.24 -8.69 -4.51
CA ASN A 27 2.24 -10.14 -4.72
C ASN A 27 1.77 -10.52 -6.14
N ASN A 28 0.77 -9.83 -6.69
CA ASN A 28 0.26 -10.07 -8.04
C ASN A 28 1.30 -9.72 -9.12
N LEU A 29 2.21 -8.78 -8.83
CA LEU A 29 3.35 -8.47 -9.69
C LEU A 29 4.53 -9.44 -9.51
N GLY A 30 4.44 -10.39 -8.57
CA GLY A 30 5.52 -11.35 -8.30
C GLY A 30 6.77 -10.74 -7.68
N LEU A 31 6.68 -9.53 -7.12
CA LEU A 31 7.83 -8.79 -6.60
C LEU A 31 8.02 -9.00 -5.10
N SER A 32 9.28 -9.11 -4.66
CA SER A 32 9.66 -8.89 -3.26
C SER A 32 9.42 -7.43 -2.86
N GLN A 33 9.43 -7.16 -1.55
CA GLN A 33 9.31 -5.78 -1.05
C GLN A 33 10.46 -4.89 -1.55
N ALA A 34 11.67 -5.43 -1.69
CA ALA A 34 12.83 -4.69 -2.17
C ALA A 34 12.70 -4.36 -3.66
N GLU A 35 12.26 -5.31 -4.49
CA GLU A 35 12.04 -5.09 -5.92
C GLU A 35 10.92 -4.08 -6.18
N PHE A 36 9.80 -4.19 -5.45
CA PHE A 36 8.71 -3.22 -5.53
C PHE A 36 9.17 -1.82 -5.12
N ALA A 37 9.88 -1.73 -3.99
CA ALA A 37 10.42 -0.49 -3.46
C ALA A 37 11.34 0.21 -4.46
N GLN A 38 12.26 -0.55 -5.06
CA GLN A 38 13.20 -0.05 -6.06
C GLN A 38 12.47 0.39 -7.32
N ARG A 39 11.60 -0.47 -7.87
CA ARG A 39 10.90 -0.25 -9.14
C ARG A 39 9.94 0.94 -9.08
N PHE A 40 9.28 1.16 -7.94
CA PHE A 40 8.23 2.16 -7.80
C PHE A 40 8.57 3.30 -6.83
N ARG A 41 9.84 3.46 -6.47
CA ARG A 41 10.35 4.56 -5.63
C ARG A 41 9.60 4.70 -4.28
N VAL A 42 9.23 3.57 -3.67
CA VAL A 42 8.65 3.53 -2.31
C VAL A 42 9.72 3.02 -1.35
N PRO A 43 10.12 3.76 -0.30
CA PRO A 43 11.11 3.24 0.65
C PRO A 43 10.66 1.90 1.24
N VAL A 44 11.55 0.90 1.26
CA VAL A 44 11.19 -0.47 1.69
C VAL A 44 10.67 -0.53 3.13
N GLY A 45 11.17 0.34 4.03
CA GLY A 45 10.65 0.48 5.39
C GLY A 45 9.20 0.97 5.40
N THR A 46 8.91 2.03 4.65
CA THR A 46 7.56 2.58 4.49
C THR A 46 6.60 1.55 3.89
N LEU A 47 7.03 0.82 2.85
CA LEU A 47 6.22 -0.26 2.26
C LEU A 47 5.90 -1.35 3.29
N ARG A 48 6.88 -1.75 4.12
CA ARG A 48 6.68 -2.72 5.21
C ARG A 48 5.68 -2.23 6.24
N ASP A 49 5.80 -0.98 6.67
CA ASP A 49 4.89 -0.38 7.66
C ASP A 49 3.45 -0.36 7.15
N TRP A 50 3.25 -0.06 5.86
CA TRP A 50 1.95 -0.11 5.22
C TRP A 50 1.42 -1.54 5.08
N GLU A 51 2.21 -2.49 4.56
CA GLU A 51 1.77 -3.88 4.35
C GLU A 51 1.46 -4.60 5.68
N GLN A 52 2.10 -4.20 6.78
CA GLN A 52 1.87 -4.74 8.13
C GLN A 52 0.82 -3.98 8.92
N ALA A 53 0.14 -2.98 8.33
CA ALA A 53 -0.82 -2.12 9.01
C ALA A 53 -0.27 -1.43 10.27
N ARG A 54 1.05 -1.17 10.32
CA ARG A 54 1.67 -0.37 11.40
C ARG A 54 1.32 1.11 11.25
N VAL A 55 1.25 1.58 10.00
CA VAL A 55 0.88 2.94 9.62
C VAL A 55 -0.19 2.88 8.55
N THR A 56 -1.21 3.73 8.66
CA THR A 56 -2.21 3.90 7.60
C THR A 56 -1.56 4.59 6.41
N ALA A 57 -1.52 3.91 5.25
CA ALA A 57 -1.03 4.51 4.02
C ALA A 57 -1.89 5.73 3.66
N PRO A 58 -1.31 6.89 3.33
CA PRO A 58 -2.08 8.08 2.95
C PRO A 58 -2.78 7.87 1.59
N ASP A 59 -3.79 8.69 1.30
CA ASP A 59 -4.65 8.54 0.10
C ASP A 59 -3.86 8.53 -1.21
N PHE A 60 -2.85 9.39 -1.33
CA PHE A 60 -2.01 9.45 -2.52
C PHE A 60 -1.21 8.15 -2.74
N ALA A 61 -0.81 7.47 -1.66
CA ALA A 61 -0.11 6.18 -1.77
C ALA A 61 -1.06 5.09 -2.27
N ILE A 62 -2.32 5.12 -1.83
CA ILE A 62 -3.36 4.20 -2.32
C ILE A 62 -3.66 4.47 -3.79
N ALA A 63 -3.84 5.73 -4.18
CA ALA A 63 -4.03 6.12 -5.58
C ALA A 63 -2.85 5.65 -6.44
N TYR A 64 -1.62 5.88 -5.97
CA TYR A 64 -0.41 5.46 -6.67
C TYR A 64 -0.32 3.94 -6.85
N VAL A 65 -0.58 3.17 -5.79
CA VAL A 65 -0.60 1.70 -5.83
C VAL A 65 -1.69 1.18 -6.77
N GLN A 66 -2.85 1.84 -6.83
CA GLN A 66 -3.91 1.49 -7.78
C GLN A 66 -3.52 1.78 -9.24
N VAL A 67 -2.72 2.81 -9.51
CA VAL A 67 -2.17 3.07 -10.84
C VAL A 67 -1.13 2.00 -11.19
N ILE A 68 -0.23 1.65 -10.27
CA ILE A 68 0.73 0.55 -10.43
C ILE A 68 0.02 -0.77 -10.75
N ALA A 69 -1.06 -1.09 -10.03
CA ALA A 69 -1.82 -2.31 -10.23
C ALA A 69 -2.40 -2.45 -11.65
N ARG A 70 -2.75 -1.32 -12.29
CA ARG A 70 -3.33 -1.28 -13.63
C ARG A 70 -2.28 -1.15 -14.73
N HIS A 71 -1.21 -0.41 -14.48
CA HIS A 71 -0.22 -0.02 -15.48
C HIS A 71 1.22 -0.10 -14.93
N PRO A 72 1.68 -1.28 -14.48
CA PRO A 72 2.97 -1.42 -13.80
C PRO A 72 4.17 -1.05 -14.68
N ASP A 73 4.09 -1.33 -15.98
CA ASP A 73 5.17 -1.04 -16.92
C ASP A 73 5.27 0.44 -17.25
N MET A 74 4.13 1.11 -17.47
CA MET A 74 4.07 2.57 -17.70
C MET A 74 4.63 3.34 -16.51
N VAL A 75 4.24 2.96 -15.28
CA VAL A 75 4.76 3.63 -14.08
C VAL A 75 6.26 3.38 -13.93
N ALA A 76 6.73 2.15 -14.16
CA ALA A 76 8.15 1.83 -14.07
C ALA A 76 8.98 2.59 -15.13
N GLU A 77 8.46 2.71 -16.36
CA GLU A 77 9.08 3.49 -17.44
C GLU A 77 9.19 4.97 -17.07
N ALA A 78 8.13 5.55 -16.48
CA ALA A 78 8.11 6.95 -16.08
C ALA A 78 9.06 7.30 -14.91
N LEU A 79 9.56 6.31 -14.18
CA LEU A 79 10.42 6.49 -12.99
C LEU A 79 11.90 6.15 -13.24
N ASN A 80 12.23 5.78 -14.48
CA ASN A 80 13.61 5.52 -14.92
C ASN A 80 14.44 6.79 -14.98
#